data_AF-A0A8X7YBC3-F1
#
_entry.id   AF-A0A8X7YBC3-F1
#
_cell.length_a   1.000
_cell.length_b   1.000
_cell.length_c   1.000
_cell.angle_alpha   90.00
_cell.angle_beta   90.00
_cell.angle_gamma   90.00
#
_symmetry.space_group_name_H-M   'P 1'
#
loop_
_entity.id
_entity.type
_entity.pdbx_description
1 polymer ?
#
loop_
_entity_poly.entity_id
_entity_poly.type
_entity_poly.pdbx_seq_one_letter_code
_entity_poly.pdbx_strand_id
1 'polypeptide(L)'
;MRSVQLLQGSRPNTRCIVFQICGRDATGALPIADSSSPKTSRISYDEQRRTQIFLKDQIPTWFAVAGYVTIAAFSTTAVPHIFPELKWYYILVIYIFAPALAFCNAYGCGLTDWSLASTYGTLAIFVIGAWAGASHGGVPAGLAACGVMMNIVSTASDLSQDFKTGYLTLSSPRSMFVSQLIGTAMGCMISPCVFWLFFKAFKDLGTPGSQYPAPYATVFRNMAILGVEGFSSLPKYCLYLCYWFFGAAILINLIKDGLGKKRARFIPNPMAMDVPFYIGSYFAIDM
;
A
#
# COMPACT_ATOMS: atom_id res chain seq x y z
N MET A 1 12.57 15.44 9.68
CA MET A 1 13.05 14.08 10.03
C MET A 1 13.33 13.80 11.52
N ARG A 2 13.13 14.70 12.50
CA ARG A 2 13.20 14.37 13.95
C ARG A 2 11.85 14.38 14.68
N SER A 3 10.78 14.83 14.04
CA SER A 3 9.47 15.06 14.68
C SER A 3 8.57 13.81 14.74
N VAL A 4 8.95 12.70 14.10
CA VAL A 4 8.19 11.43 14.12
C VAL A 4 8.68 10.47 15.22
N GLN A 5 9.81 10.78 15.87
CA GLN A 5 10.36 9.94 16.96
C GLN A 5 9.74 10.18 18.34
N LEU A 6 8.94 11.24 18.53
CA LEU A 6 8.39 11.58 19.86
C LEU A 6 7.01 10.97 20.15
N LEU A 7 6.36 10.32 19.19
CA LEU A 7 5.06 9.63 19.38
C LEU A 7 5.16 8.13 19.73
N GLN A 8 6.36 7.61 20.01
CA GLN A 8 6.58 6.23 20.52
C GLN A 8 7.02 6.19 22.00
N GLY A 9 6.73 7.25 22.74
CA GLY A 9 6.91 7.32 24.19
C GLY A 9 5.77 6.64 24.96
N SER A 10 5.91 5.33 25.17
CA SER A 10 5.17 4.48 26.13
C SER A 10 4.04 3.63 25.53
N ARG A 11 4.28 2.32 25.45
CA ARG A 11 3.22 1.31 25.48
C ARG A 11 3.52 0.28 26.58
N PRO A 12 2.47 -0.25 27.24
CA PRO A 12 2.59 -0.94 28.52
C PRO A 12 2.90 -2.42 28.35
N ASN A 13 3.40 -3.02 29.44
CA ASN A 13 3.74 -4.43 29.57
C ASN A 13 2.57 -5.36 29.22
N THR A 14 2.84 -6.38 28.41
CA THR A 14 1.89 -7.29 27.75
C THR A 14 1.13 -8.26 28.69
N ARG A 15 1.16 -8.04 30.01
CA ARG A 15 0.33 -8.78 30.99
C ARG A 15 -0.85 -7.96 31.54
N CYS A 16 -0.97 -6.67 31.24
CA CYS A 16 -2.06 -5.82 31.76
C CYS A 16 -3.31 -5.73 30.86
N ILE A 17 -3.22 -6.12 29.58
CA ILE A 17 -4.28 -5.80 28.60
C ILE A 17 -5.58 -6.59 28.85
N VAL A 18 -5.53 -7.74 29.53
CA VAL A 18 -6.73 -8.54 29.79
C VAL A 18 -7.52 -8.06 31.03
N PHE A 19 -6.88 -7.39 31.99
CA PHE A 19 -7.55 -6.91 33.21
C PHE A 19 -8.00 -5.44 33.13
N GLN A 20 -7.50 -4.67 32.17
CA GLN A 20 -7.77 -3.23 32.08
C GLN A 20 -9.06 -2.86 31.33
N ILE A 21 -9.76 -3.85 30.75
CA ILE A 21 -11.03 -3.65 30.05
C ILE A 21 -12.25 -3.74 31.01
N CYS A 22 -12.08 -4.24 32.25
CA CYS A 22 -13.22 -4.51 33.13
C CYS A 22 -13.30 -3.61 34.39
N GLY A 23 -12.64 -2.46 34.41
CA GLY A 23 -12.94 -1.46 35.45
C GLY A 23 -11.85 -0.44 35.65
N ARG A 24 -12.12 0.82 35.31
CA ARG A 24 -11.88 1.92 36.24
C ARG A 24 -12.45 3.25 35.78
N ASP A 25 -13.10 3.87 36.74
CA ASP A 25 -13.69 5.19 36.77
C ASP A 25 -12.75 6.34 36.40
N ALA A 26 -13.40 7.41 35.97
CA ALA A 26 -12.85 8.71 35.69
C ALA A 26 -12.27 9.40 36.94
N THR A 27 -11.02 9.11 37.30
CA THR A 27 -10.10 10.06 37.99
C THR A 27 -8.73 9.42 38.15
N GLY A 28 -7.70 10.01 37.53
CA GLY A 28 -6.32 9.52 37.67
C GLY A 28 -5.33 10.39 36.91
N ALA A 29 -4.86 11.45 37.57
CA ALA A 29 -3.85 12.38 37.07
C ALA A 29 -2.52 11.68 36.74
N LEU A 30 -1.91 12.06 35.61
CA LEU A 30 -0.54 11.68 35.24
C LEU A 30 0.44 12.79 35.64
N PRO A 31 1.69 12.45 36.03
CA PRO A 31 2.59 13.38 36.71
C PRO A 31 3.16 14.43 35.75
N ILE A 32 3.14 15.67 36.22
CA ILE A 32 3.64 16.88 35.59
C ILE A 32 5.18 16.83 35.58
N ALA A 33 5.78 16.95 34.40
CA ALA A 33 7.17 17.39 34.26
C ALA A 33 7.14 18.87 33.85
N ASP A 34 7.40 19.74 34.82
CA ASP A 34 7.59 21.17 34.63
C ASP A 34 8.80 21.42 33.73
N SER A 35 8.55 22.01 32.56
CA SER A 35 9.52 22.80 31.81
C SER A 35 8.74 23.73 30.89
N SER A 36 8.49 24.93 31.39
CA SER A 36 7.89 26.05 30.67
C SER A 36 8.72 26.38 29.42
N SER A 37 8.17 26.07 28.25
CA SER A 37 8.58 26.69 26.99
C SER A 37 7.33 26.99 26.15
N PRO A 38 7.16 28.24 25.67
CA PRO A 38 5.98 28.63 24.88
C PRO A 38 5.86 27.92 23.52
N LYS A 39 6.86 27.12 23.11
CA LYS A 39 6.80 26.27 21.91
C LYS A 39 6.01 24.98 22.13
N THR A 40 6.04 24.39 23.33
CA THR A 40 5.38 23.10 23.61
C THR A 40 3.86 23.25 23.71
N SER A 41 3.37 24.37 24.24
CA SER A 41 1.94 24.67 24.33
C SER A 41 1.31 25.02 22.98
N ARG A 42 2.04 25.73 22.10
CA ARG A 42 1.57 26.05 20.73
C ARG A 42 1.48 24.81 19.85
N ILE A 43 2.47 23.92 19.90
CA ILE A 43 2.43 22.63 19.17
C ILE A 43 1.23 21.79 19.64
N SER A 44 0.97 21.76 20.95
CA SER A 44 -0.19 21.06 21.51
C SER A 44 -1.53 21.66 21.05
N TYR A 45 -1.66 22.99 21.03
CA TYR A 45 -2.88 23.66 20.54
C TYR A 45 -3.11 23.44 19.04
N ASP A 46 -2.06 23.57 18.22
CA ASP A 46 -2.16 23.37 16.77
C ASP A 46 -2.50 21.91 16.42
N GLU A 47 -1.91 20.93 17.12
CA GLU A 47 -2.27 19.51 16.97
C GLU A 47 -3.71 19.22 17.41
N GLN A 48 -4.15 19.78 18.54
CA GLN A 48 -5.53 19.66 18.99
C GLN A 48 -6.51 20.25 17.98
N ARG A 49 -6.21 21.43 17.44
CA ARG A 49 -7.05 22.09 16.43
C ARG A 49 -7.12 21.28 15.13
N ARG A 50 -5.98 20.78 14.64
CA ARG A 50 -5.94 19.89 13.47
C ARG A 50 -6.78 18.63 13.68
N THR A 51 -6.63 18.00 14.85
CA THR A 51 -7.38 16.79 15.22
C THR A 51 -8.88 17.06 15.29
N GLN A 52 -9.30 18.17 15.91
CA GLN A 52 -10.71 18.52 15.98
C GLN A 52 -11.35 18.73 14.61
N ILE A 53 -10.67 19.45 13.70
CA ILE A 53 -11.17 19.68 12.35
C ILE A 53 -11.24 18.37 11.56
N PHE A 54 -10.18 17.56 11.63
CA PHE A 54 -10.12 16.29 10.92
C PHE A 54 -11.21 15.30 11.37
N LEU A 55 -11.43 15.17 12.67
CA LEU A 55 -12.44 14.26 13.22
C LEU A 55 -13.88 14.76 12.98
N LYS A 56 -14.10 16.08 13.01
CA LYS A 56 -15.42 16.67 12.74
C LYS A 56 -15.97 16.29 11.36
N ASP A 57 -15.09 16.28 10.37
CA ASP A 57 -15.43 15.98 8.98
C ASP A 57 -15.05 14.55 8.57
N GLN A 58 -14.91 13.63 9.52
CA GLN A 58 -14.59 12.25 9.21
C GLN A 58 -15.69 11.59 8.36
N ILE A 59 -15.28 10.71 7.45
CA ILE A 59 -16.19 9.90 6.63
C ILE A 59 -16.75 8.78 7.51
N PRO A 60 -18.09 8.62 7.60
CA PRO A 60 -18.69 7.54 8.38
C PRO A 60 -18.22 6.16 7.91
N THR A 61 -17.82 5.29 8.85
CA THR A 61 -17.32 3.94 8.52
C THR A 61 -18.36 3.10 7.77
N TRP A 62 -19.64 3.21 8.13
CA TRP A 62 -20.73 2.55 7.40
C TRP A 62 -20.75 2.94 5.93
N PHE A 63 -20.57 4.23 5.61
CA PHE A 63 -20.55 4.71 4.23
C PHE A 63 -19.36 4.12 3.45
N ALA A 64 -18.17 4.06 4.07
CA ALA A 64 -16.99 3.46 3.46
C ALA A 64 -17.16 1.95 3.21
N VAL A 65 -17.70 1.21 4.19
CA VAL A 65 -17.96 -0.24 4.04
C VAL A 65 -19.02 -0.51 2.99
N ALA A 66 -20.13 0.23 3.02
CA ALA A 66 -21.19 0.10 2.02
C ALA A 66 -20.67 0.42 0.61
N GLY A 67 -19.92 1.51 0.44
CA GLY A 67 -19.30 1.89 -0.83
C GLY A 67 -18.29 0.85 -1.33
N TYR A 68 -17.51 0.27 -0.44
CA TYR A 68 -16.59 -0.81 -0.79
C TYR A 68 -17.33 -2.04 -1.31
N VAL A 69 -18.35 -2.50 -0.58
CA VAL A 69 -19.13 -3.70 -0.95
C VAL A 69 -19.87 -3.49 -2.27
N THR A 70 -20.47 -2.31 -2.50
CA THR A 70 -21.18 -2.02 -3.75
C THR A 70 -20.25 -1.96 -4.96
N ILE A 71 -19.09 -1.30 -4.84
CA ILE A 71 -18.10 -1.21 -5.91
C ILE A 71 -17.45 -2.59 -6.16
N ALA A 72 -17.16 -3.36 -5.11
CA ALA A 72 -16.64 -4.72 -5.24
C ALA A 72 -17.64 -5.64 -5.97
N ALA A 73 -18.93 -5.55 -5.65
CA ALA A 73 -19.99 -6.30 -6.34
C ALA A 73 -20.09 -5.90 -7.82
N PHE A 74 -20.09 -4.59 -8.11
CA PHE A 74 -20.11 -4.10 -9.49
C PHE A 74 -18.87 -4.58 -10.27
N SER A 75 -17.68 -4.44 -9.70
CA SER A 75 -16.42 -4.88 -10.32
C SER A 75 -16.39 -6.40 -10.59
N THR A 76 -16.91 -7.20 -9.65
CA THR A 76 -17.02 -8.67 -9.81
C THR A 76 -17.87 -9.06 -11.01
N THR A 77 -18.83 -8.22 -11.42
CA THR A 77 -19.63 -8.42 -12.63
C THR A 77 -19.02 -7.80 -13.89
N ALA A 78 -18.48 -6.58 -13.79
CA ALA A 78 -18.02 -5.82 -14.96
C ALA A 78 -16.66 -6.30 -15.49
N VAL A 79 -15.72 -6.64 -14.60
CA VAL A 79 -14.34 -7.01 -14.99
C VAL A 79 -14.29 -8.30 -15.83
N PRO A 80 -15.04 -9.37 -15.54
CA PRO A 80 -15.08 -10.57 -16.38
C PRO A 80 -15.61 -10.32 -17.80
N HIS A 81 -16.44 -9.29 -18.00
CA HIS A 81 -16.90 -8.94 -19.35
C HIS A 81 -15.78 -8.32 -20.21
N ILE A 82 -14.84 -7.63 -19.58
CA ILE A 82 -13.68 -7.02 -20.26
C ILE A 82 -12.55 -8.05 -20.42
N PHE A 83 -12.32 -8.86 -19.38
CA PHE A 83 -11.29 -9.89 -19.33
C PHE A 83 -11.92 -11.25 -19.03
N PRO A 84 -12.38 -12.01 -20.05
CA PRO A 84 -13.08 -13.28 -19.85
C PRO A 84 -12.28 -14.35 -19.09
N GLU A 85 -10.95 -14.31 -19.20
CA GLU A 85 -10.05 -15.22 -18.50
C GLU A 85 -10.05 -14.96 -16.97
N LEU A 86 -10.36 -13.75 -16.53
CA LEU A 86 -10.50 -13.39 -15.13
C LEU A 86 -11.95 -13.58 -14.66
N LYS A 87 -12.30 -14.83 -14.35
CA LYS A 87 -13.62 -15.21 -13.84
C LYS A 87 -13.97 -14.51 -12.51
N TRP A 88 -15.28 -14.34 -12.28
CA TRP A 88 -15.84 -13.61 -11.13
C TRP A 88 -15.29 -14.06 -9.76
N TYR A 89 -15.03 -15.36 -9.58
CA TYR A 89 -14.55 -15.89 -8.30
C TYR A 89 -13.11 -15.46 -7.98
N TYR A 90 -12.26 -15.23 -8.98
CA TYR A 90 -10.91 -14.68 -8.76
C TYR A 90 -10.99 -13.25 -8.23
N ILE A 91 -11.89 -12.44 -8.80
CA ILE A 91 -12.09 -11.05 -8.40
C ILE A 91 -12.65 -10.98 -6.97
N LEU A 92 -13.60 -11.85 -6.63
CA LEU A 92 -14.14 -11.94 -5.28
C LEU A 92 -13.04 -12.22 -4.26
N VAL A 93 -12.15 -13.18 -4.55
CA VAL A 93 -11.00 -13.48 -3.69
C VAL A 93 -10.06 -12.27 -3.56
N ILE A 94 -9.76 -11.58 -4.67
CA ILE A 94 -8.95 -10.35 -4.65
C ILE A 94 -9.58 -9.31 -3.70
N TYR A 95 -10.89 -9.04 -3.81
CA TYR A 95 -11.56 -8.08 -2.92
C TYR A 95 -11.63 -8.54 -1.46
N ILE A 96 -11.61 -9.84 -1.16
CA ILE A 96 -11.52 -10.29 0.25
C ILE A 96 -10.17 -9.92 0.86
N PHE A 97 -9.06 -10.13 0.13
CA PHE A 97 -7.71 -9.91 0.64
C PHE A 97 -7.21 -8.48 0.47
N ALA A 98 -7.76 -7.72 -0.49
CA ALA A 98 -7.28 -6.39 -0.83
C ALA A 98 -7.26 -5.39 0.34
N PRO A 99 -8.25 -5.32 1.27
CA PRO A 99 -8.20 -4.36 2.38
C PRO A 99 -7.01 -4.59 3.32
N ALA A 100 -6.66 -5.86 3.58
CA ALA A 100 -5.51 -6.19 4.41
C ALA A 100 -4.20 -5.77 3.74
N LEU A 101 -4.05 -6.06 2.45
CA LEU A 101 -2.86 -5.69 1.68
C LEU A 101 -2.75 -4.17 1.48
N ALA A 102 -3.88 -3.49 1.24
CA ALA A 102 -3.97 -2.05 1.14
C ALA A 102 -3.57 -1.38 2.45
N PHE A 103 -4.01 -1.90 3.59
CA PHE A 103 -3.59 -1.43 4.91
C PHE A 103 -2.08 -1.60 5.12
N CYS A 104 -1.54 -2.79 4.82
CA CYS A 104 -0.09 -3.05 4.92
C CYS A 104 0.72 -2.09 4.04
N ASN A 105 0.28 -1.85 2.80
CA ASN A 105 0.95 -0.93 1.89
C ASN A 105 0.87 0.52 2.36
N ALA A 106 -0.32 1.01 2.72
CA ALA A 106 -0.51 2.37 3.20
C ALA A 106 0.29 2.65 4.48
N TYR A 107 0.36 1.68 5.38
CA TYR A 107 1.20 1.77 6.58
C TYR A 107 2.69 1.78 6.24
N GLY A 108 3.14 0.87 5.38
CA GLY A 108 4.52 0.82 4.90
C GLY A 108 4.93 2.15 4.26
N CYS A 109 4.11 2.63 3.33
CA CYS A 109 4.30 3.91 2.66
C CYS A 109 4.28 5.10 3.64
N GLY A 110 3.41 5.08 4.65
CA GLY A 110 3.43 6.11 5.69
C GLY A 110 4.74 6.19 6.50
N LEU A 111 5.49 5.09 6.60
CA LEU A 111 6.77 5.01 7.30
C LEU A 111 7.98 5.24 6.40
N THR A 112 7.93 4.79 5.15
CA THR A 112 9.08 4.79 4.23
C THR A 112 8.94 5.82 3.11
N ASP A 113 7.79 6.46 2.98
CA ASP A 113 7.41 7.32 1.85
C ASP A 113 7.41 6.57 0.50
N TRP A 114 7.21 5.25 0.55
CA TRP A 114 7.31 4.38 -0.62
C TRP A 114 6.15 3.39 -0.72
N SER A 115 5.48 3.34 -1.87
CA SER A 115 4.38 2.41 -2.15
C SER A 115 4.90 1.16 -2.87
N LEU A 116 4.57 -0.02 -2.34
CA LEU A 116 4.87 -1.33 -2.94
C LEU A 116 3.70 -1.87 -3.78
N ALA A 117 2.85 -0.98 -4.32
CA ALA A 117 1.66 -1.39 -5.07
C ALA A 117 1.98 -2.38 -6.22
N SER A 118 3.09 -2.18 -6.92
CA SER A 118 3.56 -3.08 -7.97
C SER A 118 3.90 -4.48 -7.44
N THR A 119 4.52 -4.58 -6.26
CA THR A 119 4.82 -5.86 -5.60
C THR A 119 3.54 -6.61 -5.22
N TYR A 120 2.55 -5.92 -4.64
CA TYR A 120 1.25 -6.53 -4.34
C TYR A 120 0.49 -6.94 -5.62
N GLY A 121 0.62 -6.16 -6.69
CA GLY A 121 0.14 -6.53 -8.02
C GLY A 121 0.79 -7.83 -8.53
N THR A 122 2.12 -7.95 -8.42
CA THR A 122 2.86 -9.16 -8.79
C THR A 122 2.48 -10.36 -7.92
N LEU A 123 2.16 -10.18 -6.63
CA LEU A 123 1.60 -11.26 -5.82
C LEU A 123 0.25 -11.75 -6.39
N ALA A 124 -0.61 -10.83 -6.84
CA ALA A 124 -1.86 -11.20 -7.50
C ALA A 124 -1.62 -11.96 -8.82
N ILE A 125 -0.58 -11.58 -9.59
CA ILE A 125 -0.14 -12.34 -10.76
C ILE A 125 0.17 -13.79 -10.39
N PHE A 126 1.01 -14.01 -9.37
CA PHE A 126 1.43 -15.35 -9.01
C PHE A 126 0.27 -16.20 -8.48
N VAL A 127 -0.59 -15.64 -7.63
CA VAL A 127 -1.72 -16.38 -7.06
C VAL A 127 -2.76 -16.73 -8.13
N ILE A 128 -3.19 -15.73 -8.91
CA ILE A 128 -4.27 -15.92 -9.89
C ILE A 128 -3.77 -16.60 -11.16
N GLY A 129 -2.57 -16.25 -11.62
CA GLY A 129 -1.95 -16.88 -12.78
C GLY A 129 -1.70 -18.37 -12.56
N ALA A 130 -1.15 -18.76 -11.40
CA ALA A 130 -0.97 -20.17 -11.04
C ALA A 130 -2.31 -20.90 -10.93
N TRP A 131 -3.34 -20.25 -10.34
CA TRP A 131 -4.64 -20.88 -10.15
C TRP A 131 -5.44 -21.03 -11.45
N ALA A 132 -5.37 -20.08 -12.37
CA ALA A 132 -5.97 -20.21 -13.70
C ALA A 132 -5.23 -21.24 -14.56
N GLY A 133 -3.90 -21.30 -14.44
CA GLY A 133 -3.06 -22.24 -15.17
C GLY A 133 -2.90 -21.90 -16.66
N ALA A 134 -1.94 -22.56 -17.32
CA ALA A 134 -1.57 -22.24 -18.70
C ALA A 134 -2.70 -22.54 -19.70
N SER A 135 -3.51 -23.57 -19.43
CA SER A 135 -4.59 -24.04 -20.30
C SER A 135 -5.83 -23.16 -20.30
N HIS A 136 -5.99 -22.25 -19.33
CA HIS A 136 -7.15 -21.37 -19.20
C HIS A 136 -6.75 -19.88 -19.15
N GLY A 137 -5.75 -19.49 -19.95
CA GLY A 137 -5.40 -18.07 -20.05
C GLY A 137 -4.84 -17.46 -18.76
N GLY A 138 -4.07 -18.22 -17.97
CA GLY A 138 -3.54 -17.73 -16.69
C GLY A 138 -2.65 -16.49 -16.79
N VAL A 139 -1.97 -16.29 -17.92
CA VAL A 139 -1.15 -15.08 -18.16
C VAL A 139 -2.02 -13.81 -18.22
N PRO A 140 -3.00 -13.69 -19.14
CA PRO A 140 -3.90 -12.53 -19.15
C PRO A 140 -4.76 -12.42 -17.90
N ALA A 141 -5.20 -13.53 -17.28
CA ALA A 141 -5.94 -13.50 -16.02
C ALA A 141 -5.09 -12.91 -14.88
N GLY A 142 -3.84 -13.35 -14.73
CA GLY A 142 -2.90 -12.84 -13.74
C GLY A 142 -2.57 -11.36 -13.94
N LEU A 143 -2.37 -10.92 -15.19
CA LEU A 143 -2.13 -9.50 -15.52
C LEU A 143 -3.35 -8.62 -15.22
N ALA A 144 -4.56 -9.09 -15.51
CA ALA A 144 -5.79 -8.36 -15.16
C ALA A 144 -5.94 -8.27 -13.63
N ALA A 145 -5.71 -9.37 -12.91
CA ALA A 145 -5.71 -9.40 -11.45
C ALA A 145 -4.66 -8.45 -10.84
N CYS A 146 -3.47 -8.37 -11.44
CA CYS A 146 -2.44 -7.41 -11.08
C CYS A 146 -2.96 -5.98 -11.15
N GLY A 147 -3.59 -5.63 -12.27
CA GLY A 147 -4.14 -4.28 -12.48
C GLY A 147 -5.17 -3.92 -11.41
N VAL A 148 -6.08 -4.84 -11.09
CA VAL A 148 -7.09 -4.62 -10.03
C VAL A 148 -6.42 -4.42 -8.67
N MET A 149 -5.53 -5.33 -8.27
CA MET A 149 -4.86 -5.25 -6.96
C MET A 149 -3.99 -4.01 -6.83
N MET A 150 -3.19 -3.70 -7.86
CA MET A 150 -2.28 -2.56 -7.85
C MET A 150 -3.04 -1.24 -7.70
N ASN A 151 -4.17 -1.07 -8.40
CA ASN A 151 -5.00 0.14 -8.25
C ASN A 151 -5.58 0.26 -6.84
N ILE A 152 -6.14 -0.82 -6.27
CA ILE A 152 -6.70 -0.76 -4.90
C ILE A 152 -5.62 -0.35 -3.88
N VAL A 153 -4.46 -0.99 -3.97
CA VAL A 153 -3.37 -0.82 -3.00
C VAL A 153 -2.65 0.52 -3.16
N SER A 154 -2.50 1.02 -4.40
CA SER A 154 -1.96 2.37 -4.66
C SER A 154 -2.91 3.44 -4.16
N THR A 155 -4.18 3.40 -4.57
CA THR A 155 -5.16 4.43 -4.18
C THR A 155 -5.34 4.53 -2.67
N ALA A 156 -5.27 3.41 -1.93
CA ALA A 156 -5.32 3.44 -0.47
C ALA A 156 -4.10 4.15 0.16
N SER A 157 -2.91 3.96 -0.43
CA SER A 157 -1.68 4.63 -0.01
C SER A 157 -1.73 6.12 -0.30
N ASP A 158 -2.07 6.48 -1.54
CA ASP A 158 -2.15 7.86 -2.01
C ASP A 158 -3.18 8.65 -1.19
N LEU A 159 -4.38 8.08 -0.97
CA LEU A 159 -5.41 8.70 -0.13
C LEU A 159 -4.97 8.88 1.33
N SER A 160 -4.15 7.97 1.86
CA SER A 160 -3.59 8.10 3.21
C SER A 160 -2.60 9.27 3.31
N GLN A 161 -1.80 9.50 2.26
CA GLN A 161 -0.92 10.66 2.15
C GLN A 161 -1.71 11.96 1.98
N ASP A 162 -2.75 11.93 1.14
CA ASP A 162 -3.66 13.07 0.98
C ASP A 162 -4.29 13.46 2.30
N PHE A 163 -4.84 12.50 3.07
CA PHE A 163 -5.39 12.81 4.40
C PHE A 163 -4.37 13.38 5.38
N LYS A 164 -3.10 12.96 5.30
CA LYS A 164 -2.02 13.57 6.09
C LYS A 164 -1.78 15.01 5.67
N THR A 165 -1.75 15.29 4.36
CA THR A 165 -1.64 16.65 3.83
C THR A 165 -2.84 17.52 4.21
N GLY A 166 -4.05 16.96 4.15
CA GLY A 166 -5.29 17.60 4.60
C GLY A 166 -5.25 17.95 6.08
N TYR A 167 -4.81 17.01 6.91
CA TYR A 167 -4.62 17.20 8.35
C TYR A 167 -3.65 18.36 8.65
N LEU A 168 -2.53 18.44 7.92
CA LEU A 168 -1.54 19.51 8.11
C LEU A 168 -2.02 20.87 7.61
N THR A 169 -2.80 20.90 6.52
CA THR A 169 -3.34 22.12 5.89
C THR A 169 -4.68 22.57 6.47
N LEU A 170 -5.23 21.84 7.46
CA LEU A 170 -6.58 22.07 8.01
C LEU A 170 -7.70 21.93 6.95
N SER A 171 -7.43 21.18 5.88
CA SER A 171 -8.42 20.88 4.84
C SER A 171 -9.37 19.77 5.31
N SER A 172 -10.63 19.87 4.89
CA SER A 172 -11.67 18.88 5.24
C SER A 172 -11.39 17.52 4.58
N PRO A 173 -11.36 16.40 5.33
CA PRO A 173 -11.18 15.05 4.77
C PRO A 173 -12.26 14.66 3.74
N ARG A 174 -13.50 15.12 3.93
CA ARG A 174 -14.59 14.92 2.96
C ARG A 174 -14.29 15.57 1.62
N SER A 175 -13.79 16.80 1.64
CA SER A 175 -13.43 17.54 0.42
C SER A 175 -12.30 16.84 -0.33
N MET A 176 -11.30 16.32 0.40
CA MET A 176 -10.21 15.53 -0.22
C MET A 176 -10.73 14.24 -0.85
N PHE A 177 -11.59 13.49 -0.16
CA PHE A 177 -12.18 12.28 -0.71
C PHE A 177 -13.03 12.55 -1.97
N VAL A 178 -13.83 13.61 -1.97
CA VAL A 178 -14.62 14.02 -3.16
C VAL A 178 -13.70 14.42 -4.30
N SER A 179 -12.63 15.17 -4.02
CA SER A 179 -11.62 15.54 -5.03
C SER A 179 -10.96 14.31 -5.64
N GLN A 180 -10.61 13.31 -4.82
CA GLN A 180 -10.05 12.05 -5.29
C GLN A 180 -11.02 11.29 -6.18
N LEU A 181 -12.31 11.27 -5.84
CA LEU A 181 -13.34 10.63 -6.65
C LEU A 181 -13.49 11.31 -8.01
N ILE A 182 -13.50 12.64 -8.04
CA ILE A 182 -13.57 13.43 -9.29
C ILE A 182 -12.32 13.17 -10.14
N GLY A 183 -11.13 13.25 -9.53
CA GLY A 183 -9.86 12.98 -10.22
C GLY A 183 -9.80 11.55 -10.79
N THR A 184 -10.27 10.57 -10.02
CA THR A 184 -10.36 9.17 -10.47
C THR A 184 -11.32 9.05 -11.66
N ALA A 185 -12.50 9.65 -11.59
CA ALA A 185 -13.48 9.61 -12.68
C ALA A 185 -12.94 10.26 -13.97
N MET A 186 -12.27 11.42 -13.85
CA MET A 186 -11.59 12.07 -14.97
C MET A 186 -10.47 11.17 -15.53
N GLY A 187 -9.67 10.55 -14.66
CA GLY A 187 -8.60 9.64 -15.05
C GLY A 187 -9.11 8.42 -15.84
N CYS A 188 -10.23 7.83 -15.42
CA CYS A 188 -10.87 6.72 -16.12
C CYS A 188 -11.30 7.06 -17.56
N MET A 189 -11.58 8.35 -17.86
CA MET A 189 -11.95 8.80 -19.21
C MET A 189 -10.74 9.27 -20.01
N ILE A 190 -9.85 10.05 -19.40
CA ILE A 190 -8.71 10.66 -20.08
C ILE A 190 -7.65 9.60 -20.40
N SER A 191 -7.37 8.67 -19.48
CA SER A 191 -6.30 7.69 -19.66
C SER A 191 -6.50 6.76 -20.88
N PRO A 192 -7.69 6.13 -21.09
CA PRO A 192 -7.94 5.34 -22.29
C PRO A 192 -7.92 6.18 -23.58
N CYS A 193 -8.41 7.42 -23.55
CA CYS A 193 -8.40 8.32 -24.70
C CYS A 193 -6.97 8.65 -25.14
N VAL A 194 -6.10 8.99 -24.17
CA VAL A 194 -4.68 9.26 -24.44
C VAL A 194 -3.97 7.99 -24.92
N PHE A 195 -4.21 6.85 -24.27
CA PHE A 195 -3.66 5.57 -24.72
C PHE A 195 -4.05 5.27 -26.17
N TRP A 196 -5.32 5.44 -26.54
CA TRP A 196 -5.81 5.18 -27.88
C TRP A 196 -5.22 6.13 -28.93
N LEU A 197 -4.99 7.39 -28.56
CA LEU A 197 -4.30 8.36 -29.41
C LEU A 197 -2.87 7.89 -29.73
N PHE A 198 -2.09 7.51 -28.70
CA PHE A 198 -0.73 7.00 -28.90
C PHE A 198 -0.74 5.69 -29.69
N PHE A 199 -1.66 4.78 -29.37
CA PHE A 199 -1.80 3.49 -30.03
C PHE A 199 -2.10 3.62 -31.54
N LYS A 200 -2.87 4.65 -31.94
CA LYS A 200 -3.12 4.94 -33.36
C LYS A 200 -2.01 5.74 -34.04
N ALA A 201 -1.36 6.65 -33.30
CA ALA A 201 -0.31 7.51 -33.84
C ALA A 201 0.99 6.76 -34.12
N PHE A 202 1.37 5.82 -33.24
CA PHE A 202 2.63 5.08 -33.33
C PHE A 202 2.35 3.59 -33.54
N LYS A 203 2.70 3.08 -34.74
CA LYS A 203 2.50 1.66 -35.10
C LYS A 203 3.46 0.71 -34.38
N ASP A 204 4.58 1.24 -33.89
CA ASP A 204 5.66 0.53 -33.20
C ASP A 204 5.60 0.71 -31.68
N LEU A 205 4.50 1.27 -31.14
CA LEU A 205 4.31 1.47 -29.70
C LEU A 205 4.53 0.17 -28.91
N GLY A 206 5.43 0.21 -27.93
CA GLY A 206 5.74 -0.92 -27.06
C GLY A 206 6.76 -1.91 -27.62
N THR A 207 7.23 -1.75 -28.86
CA THR A 207 8.26 -2.63 -29.43
C THR A 207 9.66 -2.25 -28.92
N PRO A 208 10.55 -3.23 -28.63
CA PRO A 208 11.93 -2.94 -28.23
C PRO A 208 12.68 -2.16 -29.33
N GLY A 209 13.27 -1.02 -28.98
CA GLY A 209 14.00 -0.17 -29.92
C GLY A 209 13.16 0.85 -30.69
N SER A 210 11.83 0.89 -30.47
CA SER A 210 10.98 1.99 -30.94
C SER A 210 11.24 3.29 -30.18
N GLN A 211 10.61 4.38 -30.62
CA GLN A 211 10.62 5.64 -29.88
C GLN A 211 9.91 5.54 -28.53
N TYR A 212 8.94 4.63 -28.39
CA TYR A 212 8.14 4.45 -27.18
C TYR A 212 8.15 2.97 -26.75
N PRO A 213 9.29 2.45 -26.24
CA PRO A 213 9.35 1.08 -25.75
C PRO A 213 8.51 0.94 -24.47
N ALA A 214 7.91 -0.22 -24.26
CA ALA A 214 7.13 -0.53 -23.06
C ALA A 214 7.88 -1.55 -22.16
N PRO A 215 8.99 -1.15 -21.52
CA PRO A 215 9.85 -2.08 -20.78
C PRO A 215 9.08 -2.76 -19.63
N TYR A 216 8.23 -2.02 -18.91
CA TYR A 216 7.41 -2.57 -17.84
C TYR A 216 6.40 -3.61 -18.34
N ALA A 217 5.83 -3.45 -19.54
CA ALA A 217 4.92 -4.44 -20.11
C ALA A 217 5.62 -5.80 -20.29
N THR A 218 6.87 -5.79 -20.76
CA THR A 218 7.70 -7.00 -20.88
C THR A 218 7.99 -7.61 -19.51
N VAL A 219 8.32 -6.79 -18.50
CA VAL A 219 8.58 -7.27 -17.14
C VAL A 219 7.35 -7.96 -16.54
N PHE A 220 6.18 -7.30 -16.56
CA PHE A 220 4.95 -7.87 -16.02
C PHE A 220 4.48 -9.10 -16.80
N ARG A 221 4.65 -9.11 -18.14
CA ARG A 221 4.37 -10.30 -18.96
C ARG A 221 5.23 -11.49 -18.55
N ASN A 222 6.52 -11.28 -18.33
CA ASN A 222 7.43 -12.35 -17.89
C ASN A 222 7.09 -12.82 -16.47
N MET A 223 6.70 -11.92 -15.56
CA MET A 223 6.20 -12.28 -14.24
C MET A 223 4.92 -13.13 -14.33
N ALA A 224 4.03 -12.82 -15.27
CA ALA A 224 2.81 -13.59 -15.49
C ALA A 224 3.08 -14.98 -16.08
N ILE A 225 4.04 -15.10 -16.99
CA ILE A 225 4.49 -16.41 -17.49
C ILE A 225 5.09 -17.23 -16.35
N LEU A 226 5.98 -16.64 -15.53
CA LEU A 226 6.54 -17.31 -14.36
C LEU A 226 5.47 -17.74 -13.35
N GLY A 227 4.42 -16.94 -13.15
CA GLY A 227 3.31 -17.30 -12.27
C GLY A 227 2.52 -18.51 -12.76
N VAL A 228 2.43 -18.69 -14.07
CA VAL A 228 1.69 -19.79 -14.70
C VAL A 228 2.53 -21.06 -14.81
N GLU A 229 3.79 -20.94 -15.21
CA GLU A 229 4.73 -22.06 -15.35
C GLU A 229 5.25 -22.57 -13.99
N GLY A 230 5.18 -21.72 -12.97
CA GLY A 230 5.54 -22.05 -11.60
C GLY A 230 7.05 -21.96 -11.33
N PHE A 231 7.42 -22.39 -10.13
CA PHE A 231 8.77 -22.16 -9.60
C PHE A 231 9.87 -22.96 -10.30
N SER A 232 9.53 -23.96 -11.10
CA SER A 232 10.47 -24.73 -11.93
C SER A 232 11.14 -23.91 -13.02
N SER A 233 10.53 -22.80 -13.44
CA SER A 233 11.10 -21.88 -14.42
C SER A 233 12.07 -20.87 -13.81
N LEU A 234 12.24 -20.85 -12.47
CA LEU A 234 13.19 -19.94 -11.82
C LEU A 234 14.63 -20.50 -11.81
N PRO A 235 15.65 -19.63 -11.82
CA PRO A 235 17.04 -20.04 -11.68
C PRO A 235 17.28 -20.90 -10.42
N LYS A 236 18.15 -21.92 -10.52
CA LYS A 236 18.36 -22.97 -9.50
C LYS A 236 18.54 -22.48 -8.05
N TYR A 237 19.13 -21.31 -7.86
CA TYR A 237 19.42 -20.76 -6.52
C TYR A 237 18.50 -19.59 -6.11
N CYS A 238 17.58 -19.16 -6.97
CA CYS A 238 16.76 -17.97 -6.73
C CYS A 238 15.88 -18.14 -5.48
N LEU A 239 15.13 -19.24 -5.39
CA LEU A 239 14.27 -19.51 -4.23
C LEU A 239 15.07 -19.70 -2.93
N TYR A 240 16.24 -20.35 -3.01
CA TYR A 240 17.10 -20.52 -1.84
C TYR A 240 17.54 -19.18 -1.27
N LEU A 241 17.95 -18.25 -2.13
CA LEU A 241 18.30 -16.88 -1.74
C LEU A 241 17.09 -16.14 -1.17
N CYS A 242 15.92 -16.22 -1.81
CA CYS A 242 14.70 -15.58 -1.32
C CYS A 242 14.33 -16.07 0.10
N TYR A 243 14.33 -17.37 0.36
CA TYR A 243 14.03 -17.91 1.69
C TYR A 243 15.08 -17.50 2.72
N TRP A 244 16.36 -17.46 2.34
CA TRP A 244 17.43 -17.03 3.22
C TRP A 244 17.28 -15.56 3.63
N PHE A 245 17.07 -14.65 2.67
CA PHE A 245 16.86 -13.23 2.95
C PHE A 245 15.57 -12.97 3.73
N PHE A 246 14.49 -13.69 3.41
CA PHE A 246 13.22 -13.60 4.15
C PHE A 246 13.39 -14.02 5.61
N GLY A 247 14.05 -15.17 5.85
CA GLY A 247 14.37 -15.63 7.20
C GLY A 247 15.28 -14.66 7.96
N ALA A 248 16.31 -14.11 7.30
CA ALA A 248 17.19 -13.10 7.87
C ALA A 248 16.41 -11.82 8.25
N ALA A 249 15.49 -11.35 7.42
CA ALA A 249 14.66 -10.18 7.70
C ALA A 249 13.75 -10.39 8.92
N ILE A 250 13.10 -11.56 9.04
CA ILE A 250 12.30 -11.91 10.23
C ILE A 250 13.19 -11.93 11.47
N LEU A 251 14.35 -12.58 11.38
CA LEU A 251 15.28 -12.68 12.50
C LEU A 251 15.76 -11.30 12.96
N ILE A 252 16.12 -10.40 12.03
CA ILE A 252 16.53 -9.03 12.35
C ILE A 252 15.40 -8.27 13.07
N ASN A 253 14.15 -8.40 12.62
CA ASN A 253 13.00 -7.77 13.27
C ASN A 253 12.74 -8.34 14.68
N LEU A 254 12.79 -9.67 14.84
CA LEU A 254 12.64 -10.31 16.16
C LEU A 254 13.74 -9.90 17.13
N ILE A 255 15.00 -9.83 16.65
CA ILE A 255 16.15 -9.36 17.44
C ILE A 255 15.93 -7.90 17.85
N LYS A 256 15.50 -7.04 16.92
CA LYS A 256 15.20 -5.63 17.18
C LYS A 256 14.10 -5.45 18.23
N ASP A 257 13.04 -6.25 18.17
CA ASP A 257 11.92 -6.18 19.11
C ASP A 257 12.28 -6.78 20.49
N GLY A 258 13.18 -7.78 20.52
CA GLY A 258 13.68 -8.39 21.76
C GLY A 258 14.76 -7.58 22.49
N LEU A 259 15.50 -6.71 21.78
CA LEU A 259 16.54 -5.86 22.37
C LEU A 259 15.94 -4.54 22.87
N GLY A 260 16.24 -4.19 24.12
CA GLY A 260 15.76 -2.94 24.72
C GLY A 260 16.10 -1.68 23.89
N LYS A 261 15.29 -0.62 24.04
CA LYS A 261 15.29 0.61 23.21
C LYS A 261 16.67 1.23 22.93
N LYS A 262 17.65 1.07 23.83
CA LYS A 262 19.02 1.58 23.66
C LYS A 262 19.84 0.82 22.61
N ARG A 263 19.63 -0.50 22.47
CA ARG A 263 20.34 -1.35 21.50
C ARG A 263 19.58 -1.50 20.18
N ALA A 264 18.24 -1.47 20.21
CA ALA A 264 17.40 -1.51 19.01
C ALA A 264 17.67 -0.38 18.00
N ARG A 265 18.17 0.78 18.47
CA ARG A 265 18.60 1.91 17.65
C ARG A 265 19.66 1.54 16.60
N PHE A 266 20.53 0.58 16.89
CA PHE A 266 21.67 0.23 16.04
C PHE A 266 21.34 -0.89 15.05
N ILE A 267 20.14 -1.48 15.14
CA ILE A 267 19.73 -2.55 14.24
C ILE A 267 19.01 -1.92 13.05
N PRO A 268 19.50 -2.17 11.81
CA PRO A 268 18.89 -1.61 10.62
C PRO A 268 17.49 -2.21 10.41
N ASN A 269 16.58 -1.40 9.89
CA ASN A 269 15.23 -1.84 9.56
C ASN A 269 15.25 -2.53 8.19
N PRO A 270 14.94 -3.83 8.07
CA PRO A 270 14.93 -4.53 6.78
C PRO A 270 14.05 -3.84 5.72
N MET A 271 12.92 -3.26 6.12
CA MET A 271 12.04 -2.50 5.22
C MET A 271 12.73 -1.27 4.62
N ALA A 272 13.60 -0.59 5.37
CA ALA A 272 14.33 0.57 4.88
C ALA A 272 15.57 0.15 4.07
N MET A 273 16.13 -1.02 4.35
CA MET A 273 17.26 -1.57 3.59
C MET A 273 16.86 -2.04 2.19
N ASP A 274 15.61 -2.48 1.99
CA ASP A 274 15.13 -2.99 0.70
C ASP A 274 15.07 -1.90 -0.40
N VAL A 275 14.79 -0.65 -0.01
CA VAL A 275 14.56 0.46 -0.96
C VAL A 275 15.73 0.66 -1.94
N PRO A 276 17.01 0.78 -1.51
CA PRO A 276 18.16 0.85 -2.42
C PRO A 276 18.40 -0.39 -3.29
N PHE A 277 17.90 -1.57 -2.90
CA PHE A 277 18.04 -2.78 -3.73
C PHE A 277 16.98 -2.84 -4.83
N TYR A 278 15.80 -2.26 -4.60
CA TYR A 278 14.72 -2.21 -5.58
C TYR A 278 14.91 -1.07 -6.58
N ILE A 279 15.51 0.03 -6.13
CA ILE A 279 15.69 1.25 -6.90
C ILE A 279 17.13 1.33 -7.41
N GLY A 280 17.32 1.20 -8.72
CA GLY A 280 18.63 1.45 -9.32
C GLY A 280 19.01 2.93 -9.23
N SER A 281 20.30 3.24 -9.39
CA SER A 281 20.87 4.60 -9.25
C SER A 281 20.27 5.68 -10.16
N TYR A 282 19.33 5.32 -11.05
CA TYR A 282 18.64 6.21 -11.98
C TYR A 282 17.46 6.96 -11.34
N PHE A 283 16.92 6.48 -10.23
CA PHE A 283 15.95 7.22 -9.43
C PHE A 283 16.77 8.12 -8.50
N ALA A 284 17.10 9.31 -8.99
CA ALA A 284 17.70 10.34 -8.16
C ALA A 284 16.73 10.61 -7.00
N ILE A 285 17.26 10.50 -5.78
CA ILE A 285 16.56 10.87 -4.55
C ILE A 285 16.32 12.37 -4.62
N ASP A 286 15.20 12.80 -5.16
CA ASP A 286 14.68 14.14 -4.91
C ASP A 286 13.90 14.05 -3.59
N MET A 287 14.45 14.68 -2.55
CA MET A 287 13.85 14.79 -1.21
C MET A 287 12.98 16.03 -1.11
#